data_AF-A0A6A5C2Q4-F1
#
_entry.id   AF-A0A6A5C2Q4-F1
#
_cell.length_a   1.000
_cell.length_b   1.000
_cell.length_c   1.000
_cell.angle_alpha   90.00
_cell.angle_beta   90.00
_cell.angle_gamma   90.00
#
_symmetry.space_group_name_H-M   'P 1'
#
loop_
_entity.id
_entity.type
_entity.pdbx_description
1 polymer ?
#
loop_
_entity_poly.entity_id
_entity_poly.type
_entity_poly.pdbx_seq_one_letter_code
_entity_poly.pdbx_strand_id
1 'polypeptide(L)'
;MASSLPTASTVLSSTMKSPPSESDGSTSEQGAETTTTQQQVVWYFAYGANMSSKVLIGRRKVKPMESYPCYVEGYDLVFNMKGLPYFEPAFASIEKRQGWRMHGVVHKITREQMDHIRRTEGGNGHDMDDFGYREITVQATIYQPWFTENDTNAATSYGTPNMYFQTVDAIALQGPPDINDANPSARYLNILRSGAKEYGIAKEWQDHLNNTLQEYKSAGAAKTFGKFSFVLIILPLFILPLIMIVLSHVVKVQTPYFVTRMFKHLGSLVWWVHDNIWSKLFGSGKNNRSK
;
A
#
# COMPACT_ATOMS: atom_id res chain seq x y z
N MET A 1 23.09 33.46 -47.70
CA MET A 1 23.80 33.34 -49.01
C MET A 1 24.83 32.22 -48.87
N ALA A 2 24.92 31.32 -49.87
CA ALA A 2 25.98 30.30 -50.08
C ALA A 2 26.27 29.28 -48.94
N SER A 3 26.67 28.03 -49.20
CA SER A 3 26.61 27.21 -50.42
C SER A 3 26.88 25.72 -50.10
N SER A 4 26.09 24.84 -50.73
CA SER A 4 26.41 23.46 -51.21
C SER A 4 27.62 22.65 -50.68
N LEU A 5 27.31 21.39 -50.29
CA LEU A 5 28.09 20.14 -50.38
C LEU A 5 28.49 19.80 -51.88
N PRO A 6 29.13 18.67 -52.29
CA PRO A 6 29.35 17.36 -51.60
C PRO A 6 30.63 16.51 -51.94
N THR A 7 30.69 15.27 -51.42
CA THR A 7 31.35 14.04 -51.98
C THR A 7 32.89 13.96 -52.17
N ALA A 8 33.59 12.80 -52.19
CA ALA A 8 33.31 11.38 -51.86
C ALA A 8 34.62 10.52 -51.85
N SER A 9 34.54 9.26 -51.37
CA SER A 9 35.29 8.06 -51.85
C SER A 9 36.84 7.98 -51.65
N THR A 10 37.58 6.88 -51.37
CA THR A 10 37.61 5.42 -51.74
C THR A 10 38.93 5.13 -52.51
N VAL A 11 39.78 4.10 -52.27
CA VAL A 11 39.98 3.14 -51.15
C VAL A 11 41.29 2.30 -51.37
N LEU A 12 41.77 1.57 -50.34
CA LEU A 12 42.63 0.34 -50.36
C LEU A 12 44.17 0.35 -50.61
N SER A 13 44.78 -0.66 -49.94
CA SER A 13 46.04 -1.39 -50.26
C SER A 13 47.38 -0.70 -49.96
N SER A 14 48.49 -1.40 -49.65
CA SER A 14 48.77 -2.84 -49.44
C SER A 14 49.85 -2.99 -48.34
N THR A 15 50.14 -4.17 -47.76
CA THR A 15 51.21 -5.09 -48.24
C THR A 15 51.13 -6.43 -47.48
N MET A 16 51.42 -7.57 -48.13
CA MET A 16 51.49 -8.91 -47.54
C MET A 16 52.88 -9.23 -46.96
N LYS A 17 53.01 -10.13 -45.95
CA LYS A 17 53.81 -11.39 -46.05
C LYS A 17 53.72 -12.33 -44.82
N SER A 18 53.23 -13.56 -45.07
CA SER A 18 53.53 -14.91 -44.49
C SER A 18 53.74 -15.21 -42.97
N PRO A 19 53.20 -16.35 -42.46
CA PRO A 19 53.47 -16.97 -41.13
C PRO A 19 54.49 -18.15 -41.24
N PRO A 20 54.66 -19.12 -40.29
CA PRO A 20 54.13 -19.28 -38.91
C PRO A 20 55.18 -19.65 -37.82
N SER A 21 54.76 -19.67 -36.54
CA SER A 21 55.36 -20.53 -35.49
C SER A 21 54.36 -20.83 -34.36
N GLU A 22 54.50 -22.00 -33.76
CA GLU A 22 53.53 -22.74 -32.95
C GLU A 22 53.21 -22.19 -31.54
N SER A 23 52.09 -22.66 -30.99
CA SER A 23 51.74 -22.88 -29.56
C SER A 23 52.28 -21.93 -28.48
N ASP A 24 51.37 -21.23 -27.78
CA ASP A 24 50.78 -21.84 -26.57
C ASP A 24 49.52 -21.08 -26.09
N GLY A 25 48.73 -21.73 -25.24
CA GLY A 25 47.39 -21.24 -24.86
C GLY A 25 47.39 -20.13 -23.80
N SER A 26 46.45 -19.19 -23.96
CA SER A 26 45.86 -18.49 -22.82
C SER A 26 44.36 -18.29 -23.02
N THR A 27 43.57 -18.80 -22.09
CA THR A 27 42.12 -18.62 -22.07
C THR A 27 41.80 -17.17 -21.78
N SER A 28 41.13 -16.48 -22.70
CA SER A 28 40.61 -15.14 -22.46
C SER A 28 39.35 -15.21 -21.58
N GLU A 29 39.56 -15.24 -20.27
CA GLU A 29 38.50 -14.88 -19.32
C GLU A 29 38.14 -13.41 -19.51
N GLN A 30 37.13 -13.16 -20.33
CA GLN A 30 36.46 -11.86 -20.40
C GLN A 30 35.82 -11.62 -19.04
N GLY A 31 36.38 -10.66 -18.30
CA GLY A 31 35.85 -10.24 -17.01
C GLY A 31 34.39 -9.82 -17.16
N ALA A 32 33.47 -10.65 -16.66
CA ALA A 32 32.07 -10.30 -16.59
C ALA A 32 31.93 -9.16 -15.58
N GLU A 33 31.78 -7.93 -16.09
CA GLU A 33 31.31 -6.79 -15.30
C GLU A 33 29.94 -7.17 -14.70
N THR A 34 29.99 -7.66 -13.47
CA THR A 34 28.81 -8.03 -12.71
C THR A 34 28.21 -6.74 -12.19
N THR A 35 27.44 -6.08 -13.06
CA THR A 35 26.68 -4.87 -12.75
C THR A 35 25.73 -5.19 -11.61
N THR A 36 26.21 -4.98 -10.39
CA THR A 36 25.47 -5.24 -9.16
C THR A 36 24.49 -4.10 -9.01
N THR A 37 23.33 -4.23 -9.67
CA THR A 37 22.22 -3.31 -9.56
C THR A 37 21.81 -3.23 -8.09
N GLN A 38 22.27 -2.18 -7.40
CA GLN A 38 21.90 -1.95 -6.02
C GLN A 38 20.39 -1.74 -5.97
N GLN A 39 19.67 -2.65 -5.32
CA GLN A 39 18.22 -2.55 -5.17
C GLN A 39 17.90 -1.26 -4.42
N GLN A 40 17.11 -0.39 -5.04
CA GLN A 40 16.77 0.90 -4.45
C GLN A 40 15.92 0.67 -3.20
N VAL A 41 16.42 1.12 -2.05
CA VAL A 41 15.72 1.01 -0.76
C VAL A 41 14.94 2.29 -0.48
N VAL A 42 13.72 2.13 0.06
CA VAL A 42 12.83 3.22 0.47
C VAL A 42 12.29 2.97 1.87
N TRP A 43 11.90 4.03 2.57
CA TRP A 43 11.09 3.94 3.78
C TRP A 43 9.61 4.01 3.42
N TYR A 44 8.81 3.10 3.97
CA TYR A 44 7.36 3.07 3.82
C TYR A 44 6.71 3.29 5.18
N PHE A 45 5.94 4.37 5.32
CA PHE A 45 5.20 4.70 6.54
C PHE A 45 3.81 4.05 6.52
N ALA A 46 3.66 3.01 7.33
CA ALA A 46 2.40 2.33 7.56
C ALA A 46 1.70 2.91 8.81
N TYR A 47 0.45 3.34 8.64
CA TYR A 47 -0.43 3.81 9.73
C TYR A 47 -1.76 3.00 9.80
N GLY A 48 -1.96 2.09 8.85
CA GLY A 48 -3.14 1.23 8.73
C GLY A 48 -2.81 -0.24 8.90
N ALA A 49 -3.45 -1.10 8.09
CA ALA A 49 -3.33 -2.56 8.23
C ALA A 49 -1.88 -3.09 8.11
N ASN A 50 -1.02 -2.44 7.34
CA ASN A 50 0.37 -2.88 7.14
C ASN A 50 1.28 -2.66 8.36
N MET A 51 0.83 -1.95 9.41
CA MET A 51 1.53 -1.91 10.70
C MET A 51 1.65 -3.29 11.35
N SER A 52 0.83 -4.27 10.95
CA SER A 52 0.94 -5.65 11.47
C SER A 52 1.75 -6.53 10.53
N SER A 53 2.74 -7.26 11.04
CA SER A 53 3.52 -8.21 10.24
C SER A 53 2.66 -9.32 9.64
N LYS A 54 1.57 -9.71 10.32
CA LYS A 54 0.56 -10.65 9.81
C LYS A 54 -0.07 -10.18 8.49
N VAL A 55 -0.12 -8.87 8.26
CA VAL A 55 -0.56 -8.29 6.98
C VAL A 55 0.64 -8.08 6.06
N LEU A 56 1.66 -7.33 6.47
CA LEU A 56 2.79 -6.99 5.59
C LEU A 56 3.59 -8.22 5.14
N ILE A 57 4.08 -9.02 6.08
CA ILE A 57 4.82 -10.25 5.80
C ILE A 57 3.84 -11.38 5.42
N GLY A 58 2.75 -11.53 6.16
CA GLY A 58 1.83 -12.65 6.01
C GLY A 58 0.98 -12.61 4.74
N ARG A 59 0.37 -11.45 4.42
CA ARG A 59 -0.56 -11.27 3.28
C ARG A 59 0.10 -10.60 2.08
N ARG A 60 0.82 -9.48 2.27
CA ARG A 60 1.52 -8.75 1.19
C ARG A 60 2.82 -9.42 0.75
N LYS A 61 3.32 -10.41 1.51
CA LYS A 61 4.60 -11.10 1.26
C LYS A 61 5.81 -10.18 1.20
N VAL A 62 5.70 -8.98 1.77
CA VAL A 62 6.80 -8.02 1.88
C VAL A 62 7.53 -8.28 3.19
N LYS A 63 8.82 -8.58 3.08
CA LYS A 63 9.72 -8.72 4.23
C LYS A 63 10.54 -7.43 4.34
N PRO A 64 10.27 -6.56 5.33
CA PRO A 64 11.10 -5.39 5.55
C PRO A 64 12.48 -5.78 6.06
N MET A 65 13.49 -5.00 5.67
CA MET A 65 14.87 -5.10 6.18
C MET A 65 14.93 -4.64 7.62
N GLU A 66 14.24 -3.53 7.91
CA GLU A 66 14.17 -2.90 9.23
C GLU A 66 12.76 -2.35 9.48
N SER A 67 12.35 -2.21 10.74
CA SER A 67 11.04 -1.64 11.08
C SER A 67 11.03 -0.98 12.45
N TYR A 68 10.50 0.23 12.55
CA TYR A 68 10.51 1.04 13.78
C TYR A 68 9.19 1.78 13.99
N PRO A 69 8.74 1.97 15.25
CA PRO A 69 7.66 2.89 15.54
C PRO A 69 8.13 4.34 15.33
N CYS A 70 7.22 5.17 14.83
CA CYS A 70 7.52 6.54 14.43
C CYS A 70 6.26 7.41 14.52
N TYR A 71 6.43 8.72 14.33
CA TYR A 71 5.34 9.66 14.14
C TYR A 71 5.60 10.61 12.97
N VAL A 72 4.53 11.14 12.40
CA VAL A 72 4.55 12.22 11.41
C VAL A 72 3.78 13.43 11.96
N GLU A 73 4.32 14.63 11.77
CA GLU A 73 3.71 15.88 12.21
C GLU A 73 2.82 16.49 11.12
N GLY A 74 1.74 17.16 11.52
CA GLY A 74 0.82 17.84 10.60
C GLY A 74 -0.16 16.91 9.87
N TYR A 75 -0.38 15.69 10.38
CA TYR A 75 -1.26 14.69 9.79
C TYR A 75 -2.17 14.02 10.82
N ASP A 76 -3.29 13.48 10.35
CA ASP A 76 -4.30 12.78 11.15
C ASP A 76 -4.78 11.49 10.48
N LEU A 77 -5.25 10.54 11.30
CA LEU A 77 -5.76 9.24 10.89
C LEU A 77 -7.27 9.34 10.64
N VAL A 78 -7.68 9.20 9.38
CA VAL A 78 -9.09 9.28 8.98
C VAL A 78 -9.59 7.94 8.41
N PHE A 79 -10.90 7.71 8.47
CA PHE A 79 -11.55 6.50 7.92
C PHE A 79 -12.52 6.89 6.80
N ASN A 80 -11.97 7.47 5.74
CA ASN A 80 -12.71 8.05 4.61
C ASN A 80 -12.53 7.28 3.28
N MET A 81 -11.73 6.20 3.26
CA MET A 81 -11.56 5.36 2.08
C MET A 81 -12.69 4.33 2.02
N LYS A 82 -13.49 4.35 0.94
CA LYS A 82 -14.65 3.46 0.76
C LYS A 82 -14.25 1.97 0.80
N GLY A 83 -14.97 1.21 1.61
CA GLY A 83 -15.02 -0.25 1.51
C GLY A 83 -16.42 -0.74 1.13
N LEU A 84 -16.89 -1.82 1.79
CA LEU A 84 -18.17 -2.47 1.50
C LEU A 84 -19.20 -2.21 2.63
N PRO A 85 -20.36 -1.59 2.35
CA PRO A 85 -21.45 -1.39 3.32
C PRO A 85 -21.80 -2.67 4.10
N TYR A 86 -22.12 -2.52 5.39
CA TYR A 86 -22.48 -3.61 6.33
C TYR A 86 -21.37 -4.62 6.68
N PHE A 87 -20.20 -4.57 6.04
CA PHE A 87 -19.08 -5.48 6.28
C PHE A 87 -17.82 -4.75 6.76
N GLU A 88 -17.25 -3.94 5.87
CA GLU A 88 -16.03 -3.18 6.10
C GLU A 88 -16.18 -1.83 5.40
N PRO A 89 -17.01 -0.91 5.93
CA PRO A 89 -17.47 0.22 5.14
C PRO A 89 -16.40 1.30 4.93
N ALA A 90 -15.39 1.36 5.80
CA ALA A 90 -14.27 2.28 5.67
C ALA A 90 -12.91 1.67 6.03
N PHE A 91 -11.89 2.14 5.34
CA PHE A 91 -10.47 1.86 5.59
C PHE A 91 -9.73 3.16 5.94
N ALA A 92 -8.54 3.02 6.52
CA ALA A 92 -7.73 4.16 6.94
C ALA A 92 -7.18 4.95 5.74
N SER A 93 -7.14 6.27 5.85
CA SER A 93 -6.35 7.18 5.03
C SER A 93 -5.62 8.18 5.93
N ILE A 94 -4.78 9.01 5.33
CA ILE A 94 -4.01 10.07 5.99
C ILE A 94 -4.43 11.42 5.43
N GLU A 95 -4.74 12.39 6.30
CA GLU A 95 -5.09 13.77 5.90
C GLU A 95 -4.21 14.80 6.61
N LYS A 96 -3.96 15.95 5.97
CA LYS A 96 -3.19 17.04 6.57
C LYS A 96 -4.02 17.75 7.64
N ARG A 97 -3.49 17.84 8.86
CA ARG A 97 -4.12 18.50 9.99
C ARG A 97 -3.06 19.15 10.88
N GLN A 98 -3.00 20.48 10.88
CA GLN A 98 -1.98 21.22 11.65
C GLN A 98 -2.15 20.99 13.15
N GLY A 99 -1.04 20.85 13.87
CA GLY A 99 -1.02 20.57 15.31
C GLY A 99 -1.41 19.13 15.69
N TRP A 100 -1.58 18.23 14.71
CA TRP A 100 -1.83 16.81 14.94
C TRP A 100 -0.60 15.98 14.58
N ARG A 101 -0.37 14.96 15.39
CA ARG A 101 0.70 13.97 15.22
C ARG A 101 0.05 12.61 15.01
N MET A 102 0.39 11.95 13.91
CA MET A 102 -0.08 10.59 13.63
C MET A 102 1.06 9.61 13.82
N HIS A 103 0.84 8.55 14.62
CA HIS A 103 1.85 7.52 14.85
C HIS A 103 1.62 6.31 13.94
N GLY A 104 2.72 5.63 13.61
CA GLY A 104 2.71 4.43 12.78
C GLY A 104 4.05 3.69 12.86
N VAL A 105 4.32 2.88 11.85
CA VAL A 105 5.55 2.10 11.71
C VAL A 105 6.21 2.47 10.38
N VAL A 106 7.49 2.83 10.39
CA VAL A 106 8.29 2.91 9.15
C VAL A 106 8.94 1.57 8.89
N HIS A 107 8.78 1.07 7.67
CA HIS A 107 9.37 -0.17 7.18
C HIS A 107 10.41 0.15 6.11
N LYS A 108 11.62 -0.38 6.25
CA LYS A 108 12.67 -0.30 5.21
C LYS A 108 12.46 -1.42 4.21
N ILE A 109 12.10 -1.08 2.97
CA ILE A 109 11.73 -2.05 1.92
C ILE A 109 12.39 -1.67 0.59
N THR A 110 12.45 -2.60 -0.37
CA THR A 110 12.90 -2.26 -1.73
C THR A 110 11.82 -1.51 -2.50
N ARG A 111 12.19 -0.76 -3.55
CA ARG A 111 11.21 -0.07 -4.41
C ARG A 111 10.25 -1.06 -5.07
N GLU A 112 10.70 -2.23 -5.47
CA GLU A 112 9.85 -3.28 -6.07
C GLU A 112 8.84 -3.84 -5.06
N GLN A 113 9.20 -3.92 -3.77
CA GLN A 113 8.28 -4.25 -2.68
C GLN A 113 7.26 -3.12 -2.46
N MET A 114 7.67 -1.85 -2.51
CA MET A 114 6.76 -0.71 -2.42
C MET A 114 5.75 -0.71 -3.58
N ASP A 115 6.22 -0.94 -4.81
CA ASP A 115 5.36 -1.07 -5.98
C ASP A 115 4.40 -2.27 -5.88
N HIS A 116 4.80 -3.35 -5.19
CA HIS A 116 3.93 -4.50 -4.92
C HIS A 116 2.84 -4.16 -3.89
N ILE A 117 3.18 -3.40 -2.84
CA ILE A 117 2.20 -2.86 -1.89
C ILE A 117 1.21 -1.98 -2.66
N ARG A 118 1.67 -0.99 -3.42
CA ARG A 118 0.83 -0.10 -4.23
C ARG A 118 -0.08 -0.88 -5.19
N ARG A 119 0.43 -1.92 -5.88
CA ARG A 119 -0.37 -2.79 -6.76
C ARG A 119 -1.49 -3.56 -6.05
N THR A 120 -1.41 -3.77 -4.72
CA THR A 120 -2.35 -4.63 -3.97
C THR A 120 -3.17 -3.91 -2.89
N GLU A 121 -2.86 -2.67 -2.51
CA GLU A 121 -3.62 -1.89 -1.50
C GLU A 121 -4.96 -1.35 -2.04
N GLY A 122 -5.05 -1.18 -3.35
CA GLY A 122 -6.21 -0.65 -4.07
C GLY A 122 -5.75 0.08 -5.33
N GLY A 123 -6.52 0.00 -6.42
CA GLY A 123 -6.13 0.58 -7.73
C GLY A 123 -5.58 -0.41 -8.76
N ASN A 124 -5.27 -1.65 -8.35
CA ASN A 124 -4.73 -2.73 -9.21
C ASN A 124 -3.53 -2.30 -10.07
N GLY A 125 -2.68 -1.42 -9.54
CA GLY A 125 -1.47 -0.91 -10.21
C GLY A 125 -1.67 0.26 -11.16
N HIS A 126 -2.85 0.88 -11.22
CA HIS A 126 -3.08 2.10 -11.99
C HIS A 126 -2.89 3.35 -11.12
N ASP A 127 -2.19 4.35 -11.65
CA ASP A 127 -2.16 5.71 -11.08
C ASP A 127 -3.44 6.44 -11.47
N MET A 128 -4.48 6.27 -10.64
CA MET A 128 -5.71 7.03 -10.74
C MET A 128 -5.90 7.81 -9.44
N ASP A 129 -5.84 9.14 -9.51
CA ASP A 129 -6.03 10.05 -8.37
C ASP A 129 -7.34 9.84 -7.61
N ASP A 130 -8.29 9.16 -8.25
CA ASP A 130 -9.66 8.95 -7.83
C ASP A 130 -10.01 7.47 -7.58
N PHE A 131 -9.03 6.54 -7.54
CA PHE A 131 -9.26 5.11 -7.26
C PHE A 131 -8.03 4.38 -6.70
N GLY A 132 -8.09 3.97 -5.43
CA GLY A 132 -7.00 3.28 -4.74
C GLY A 132 -6.25 4.22 -3.80
N TYR A 133 -4.96 3.98 -3.59
CA TYR A 133 -4.09 4.88 -2.82
C TYR A 133 -3.01 5.50 -3.72
N ARG A 134 -2.75 6.80 -3.56
CA ARG A 134 -1.60 7.49 -4.16
C ARG A 134 -0.42 7.56 -3.19
N GLU A 135 0.80 7.67 -3.71
CA GLU A 135 1.99 7.92 -2.89
C GLU A 135 2.09 9.41 -2.51
N ILE A 136 2.43 9.69 -1.26
CA ILE A 136 2.85 11.01 -0.76
C ILE A 136 4.12 10.84 0.08
N THR A 137 4.99 11.85 0.12
CA THR A 137 6.15 11.85 1.02
C THR A 137 5.78 12.51 2.35
N VAL A 138 6.17 11.86 3.45
CA VAL A 138 6.03 12.37 4.83
C VAL A 138 7.37 12.26 5.57
N GLN A 139 7.64 13.20 6.46
CA GLN A 139 8.80 13.14 7.36
C GLN A 139 8.42 12.36 8.61
N ALA A 140 8.96 11.16 8.76
CA ALA A 140 8.67 10.25 9.86
C ALA A 140 9.83 10.26 10.88
N THR A 141 9.55 10.70 12.10
CA THR A 141 10.53 10.72 13.20
C THR A 141 10.43 9.42 13.99
N ILE A 142 11.52 8.66 14.00
CA ILE A 142 11.64 7.34 14.64
C ILE A 142 11.87 7.51 16.14
N TYR A 143 11.25 6.67 16.97
CA TYR A 143 11.46 6.67 18.43
C TYR A 143 11.67 5.26 18.98
N GLN A 144 12.13 5.17 20.23
CA GLN A 144 12.32 3.90 20.93
C GLN A 144 10.96 3.25 21.24
N PRO A 145 10.79 1.94 20.99
CA PRO A 145 9.49 1.29 21.16
C PRO A 145 9.03 1.28 22.62
N TRP A 146 7.75 1.61 22.81
CA TRP A 146 7.06 1.51 24.08
C TRP A 146 6.49 0.09 24.27
N PHE A 147 7.23 -0.74 25.00
CA PHE A 147 6.77 -2.06 25.44
C PHE A 147 6.55 -2.06 26.97
N THR A 148 5.56 -2.83 27.41
CA THR A 148 5.32 -3.16 28.82
C THR A 148 5.99 -4.48 29.20
N GLU A 149 6.22 -4.72 30.49
CA GLU A 149 6.83 -5.95 31.00
C GLU A 149 6.09 -7.24 30.57
N ASN A 150 4.81 -7.13 30.21
CA ASN A 150 3.97 -8.25 29.75
C ASN A 150 4.00 -8.48 28.23
N ASP A 151 4.76 -7.70 27.46
CA ASP A 151 4.77 -7.76 25.99
C ASP A 151 5.71 -8.83 25.44
N THR A 152 5.40 -10.09 25.76
CA THR A 152 6.10 -11.30 25.31
C THR A 152 6.12 -11.53 23.79
N ASN A 153 5.37 -10.73 23.03
CA ASN A 153 5.29 -10.77 21.57
C ASN A 153 5.79 -9.46 20.92
N ALA A 154 6.60 -8.67 21.64
CA ALA A 154 7.35 -7.57 21.02
C ALA A 154 8.12 -8.10 19.79
N ALA A 155 7.98 -7.44 18.64
CA ALA A 155 8.70 -7.85 17.45
C ALA A 155 10.22 -7.80 17.75
N THR A 156 10.90 -8.96 17.65
CA THR A 156 12.35 -9.08 17.88
C THR A 156 13.06 -7.99 17.09
N SER A 157 13.63 -7.01 17.80
CA SER A 157 13.91 -5.68 17.25
C SER A 157 14.63 -5.72 15.90
N TYR A 158 13.87 -5.56 14.80
CA TYR A 158 14.38 -5.46 13.44
C TYR A 158 15.00 -4.07 13.19
N GLY A 159 15.71 -3.54 14.19
CA GLY A 159 16.12 -2.15 14.23
C GLY A 159 17.56 -2.02 14.68
N THR A 160 18.36 -1.31 13.89
CA THR A 160 19.67 -0.81 14.32
C THR A 160 19.46 0.33 15.33
N PRO A 161 20.05 0.29 16.53
CA PRO A 161 19.80 1.33 17.55
C PRO A 161 20.12 2.76 17.12
N ASN A 162 21.00 2.95 16.14
CA ASN A 162 21.41 4.26 15.64
C ASN A 162 20.31 4.98 14.83
N MET A 163 19.23 4.29 14.44
CA MET A 163 18.09 4.91 13.74
C MET A 163 17.08 5.57 14.69
N TYR A 164 17.15 5.33 16.00
CA TYR A 164 16.27 6.01 16.95
C TYR A 164 16.54 7.52 16.97
N PHE A 165 15.47 8.31 17.07
CA PHE A 165 15.48 9.78 17.02
C PHE A 165 15.87 10.40 15.67
N GLN A 166 16.11 9.59 14.63
CA GLN A 166 16.27 10.07 13.26
C GLN A 166 14.92 10.40 12.62
N THR A 167 14.91 11.39 11.72
CA THR A 167 13.78 11.67 10.83
C THR A 167 14.13 11.19 9.42
N VAL A 168 13.22 10.45 8.79
CA VAL A 168 13.39 9.91 7.44
C VAL A 168 12.26 10.38 6.53
N ASP A 169 12.59 10.67 5.27
CA ASP A 169 11.57 10.81 4.22
C ASP A 169 11.00 9.42 3.89
N ALA A 170 9.72 9.24 4.17
CA ALA A 170 9.00 7.99 3.98
C ALA A 170 7.83 8.18 3.01
N ILE A 171 7.58 7.15 2.21
CA ILE A 171 6.41 7.05 1.36
C ILE A 171 5.23 6.64 2.24
N ALA A 172 4.19 7.47 2.29
CA ALA A 172 2.89 7.10 2.81
C ALA A 172 1.91 6.91 1.65
N LEU A 173 0.92 6.04 1.85
CA LEU A 173 -0.18 5.85 0.92
C LEU A 173 -1.37 6.68 1.37
N GLN A 174 -2.02 7.43 0.47
CA GLN A 174 -3.20 8.25 0.76
C GLN A 174 -4.36 7.83 -0.14
N GLY A 175 -5.46 7.39 0.46
CA GLY A 175 -6.72 7.10 -0.23
C GLY A 175 -7.56 8.37 -0.44
N PRO A 176 -8.42 8.42 -1.48
CA PRO A 176 -9.33 9.53 -1.71
C PRO A 176 -10.33 9.68 -0.54
N PRO A 177 -10.80 10.91 -0.24
CA PRO A 177 -11.83 11.19 0.76
C PRO A 177 -13.22 10.82 0.24
N ASP A 178 -13.39 9.52 0.01
CA ASP A 178 -14.44 8.95 -0.82
C ASP A 178 -15.76 8.78 -0.03
N ILE A 179 -15.69 8.60 1.29
CA ILE A 179 -16.83 8.50 2.19
C ILE A 179 -16.64 9.35 3.45
N ASN A 180 -17.73 10.00 3.90
CA ASN A 180 -17.78 10.76 5.13
C ASN A 180 -18.57 10.02 6.22
N ASP A 181 -18.14 10.19 7.48
CA ASP A 181 -18.83 9.69 8.68
C ASP A 181 -19.07 8.17 8.61
N ALA A 182 -17.99 7.42 8.42
CA ALA A 182 -17.99 5.95 8.37
C ALA A 182 -17.09 5.35 9.46
N ASN A 183 -17.52 4.22 10.04
CA ASN A 183 -16.78 3.52 11.08
C ASN A 183 -15.97 2.35 10.46
N PRO A 184 -14.69 2.17 10.78
CA PRO A 184 -13.95 0.96 10.39
C PRO A 184 -14.53 -0.29 11.05
N SER A 185 -14.38 -1.47 10.43
CA SER A 185 -14.85 -2.72 11.04
C SER A 185 -14.01 -3.11 12.26
N ALA A 186 -14.62 -3.83 13.20
CA ALA A 186 -13.92 -4.41 14.36
C ALA A 186 -12.69 -5.24 13.94
N ARG A 187 -12.83 -6.02 12.85
CA ARG A 187 -11.73 -6.80 12.25
C ARG A 187 -10.59 -5.91 11.76
N TYR A 188 -10.88 -4.73 11.21
CA TYR A 188 -9.86 -3.81 10.72
C TYR A 188 -9.16 -3.09 11.90
N LEU A 189 -9.93 -2.55 12.86
CA LEU A 189 -9.36 -1.92 14.06
C LEU A 189 -8.47 -2.88 14.86
N ASN A 190 -8.85 -4.15 14.99
CA ASN A 190 -8.03 -5.13 15.68
C ASN A 190 -6.68 -5.39 14.99
N ILE A 191 -6.56 -5.21 13.66
CA ILE A 191 -5.26 -5.25 12.97
C ILE A 191 -4.41 -4.02 13.31
N LEU A 192 -5.01 -2.82 13.28
CA LEU A 192 -4.30 -1.58 13.64
C LEU A 192 -3.77 -1.65 15.08
N ARG A 193 -4.64 -2.08 16.01
CA ARG A 193 -4.29 -2.28 17.43
C ARG A 193 -3.20 -3.34 17.61
N SER A 194 -3.27 -4.47 16.90
CA SER A 194 -2.23 -5.50 16.99
C SER A 194 -0.89 -5.03 16.44
N GLY A 195 -0.87 -4.30 15.31
CA GLY A 195 0.37 -3.76 14.73
C GLY A 195 0.99 -2.65 15.59
N ALA A 196 0.16 -1.78 16.16
CA ALA A 196 0.62 -0.75 17.09
C ALA A 196 1.27 -1.34 18.34
N LYS A 197 0.68 -2.42 18.88
CA LYS A 197 1.26 -3.17 20.00
C LYS A 197 2.55 -3.93 19.60
N GLU A 198 2.53 -4.60 18.45
CA GLU A 198 3.64 -5.41 17.92
C GLU A 198 4.97 -4.63 17.80
N TYR A 199 4.90 -3.39 17.34
CA TYR A 199 6.07 -2.50 17.17
C TYR A 199 6.29 -1.50 18.31
N GLY A 200 5.50 -1.55 19.39
CA GLY A 200 5.67 -0.64 20.52
C GLY A 200 5.42 0.83 20.15
N ILE A 201 4.33 1.11 19.42
CA ILE A 201 3.90 2.50 19.18
C ILE A 201 3.62 3.19 20.53
N ALA A 202 3.87 4.50 20.62
CA ALA A 202 3.70 5.29 21.84
C ALA A 202 2.34 5.04 22.55
N LYS A 203 2.36 4.92 23.88
CA LYS A 203 1.19 4.57 24.70
C LYS A 203 -0.03 5.43 24.41
N GLU A 204 0.15 6.74 24.31
CA GLU A 204 -0.89 7.73 24.01
C GLU A 204 -1.66 7.40 22.71
N TRP A 205 -0.96 6.92 21.68
CA TRP A 205 -1.58 6.52 20.43
C TRP A 205 -2.24 5.15 20.51
N GLN A 206 -1.65 4.19 21.25
CA GLN A 206 -2.33 2.92 21.53
C GLN A 206 -3.66 3.16 22.28
N ASP A 207 -3.65 4.04 23.28
CA ASP A 207 -4.86 4.45 24.01
C ASP A 207 -5.88 5.14 23.08
N HIS A 208 -5.45 6.00 22.16
CA HIS A 208 -6.31 6.59 21.14
C HIS A 208 -6.98 5.53 20.23
N LEU A 209 -6.20 4.59 19.69
CA LEU A 209 -6.70 3.50 18.84
C LEU A 209 -7.67 2.56 19.59
N ASN A 210 -7.49 2.38 20.89
CA ASN A 210 -8.33 1.53 21.74
C ASN A 210 -9.62 2.25 22.18
N ASN A 211 -9.52 3.50 22.63
CA ASN A 211 -10.58 4.18 23.38
C ASN A 211 -11.37 5.20 22.54
N THR A 212 -10.76 5.80 21.51
CA THR A 212 -11.41 6.83 20.68
C THR A 212 -12.07 6.24 19.43
N LEU A 213 -11.44 5.23 18.81
CA LEU A 213 -11.93 4.68 17.54
C LEU A 213 -13.11 3.71 17.73
N GLN A 214 -14.29 4.14 17.27
CA GLN A 214 -15.51 3.33 17.28
C GLN A 214 -15.55 2.33 16.11
N GLU A 215 -15.68 1.05 16.44
CA GLU A 215 -15.91 -0.02 15.47
C GLU A 215 -17.34 0.01 14.89
N TYR A 216 -17.49 -0.33 13.60
CA TYR A 216 -18.79 -0.52 12.97
C TYR A 216 -19.50 -1.76 13.53
N LYS A 217 -20.74 -1.57 14.00
CA LYS A 217 -21.62 -2.61 14.55
C LYS A 217 -22.89 -2.76 13.71
N SER A 218 -22.96 -3.85 12.96
CA SER A 218 -24.19 -4.30 12.27
C SER A 218 -25.15 -5.00 13.25
N ALA A 219 -25.60 -4.30 14.28
CA ALA A 219 -26.57 -4.82 15.27
C ALA A 219 -28.03 -4.56 14.84
N GLY A 220 -28.93 -5.47 15.19
CA GLY A 220 -30.38 -5.36 14.98
C GLY A 220 -30.89 -6.08 13.73
N ALA A 221 -32.11 -6.63 13.81
CA ALA A 221 -32.71 -7.46 12.77
C ALA A 221 -32.79 -6.78 11.39
N ALA A 222 -33.10 -5.47 11.37
CA ALA A 222 -33.14 -4.67 10.14
C ALA A 222 -31.77 -4.61 9.44
N LYS A 223 -30.68 -4.30 10.17
CA LYS A 223 -29.31 -4.27 9.60
C LYS A 223 -28.87 -5.66 9.15
N THR A 224 -29.23 -6.72 9.88
CA THR A 224 -28.97 -8.11 9.48
C THR A 224 -29.66 -8.46 8.15
N PHE A 225 -30.94 -8.14 7.98
CA PHE A 225 -31.64 -8.36 6.71
C PHE A 225 -31.09 -7.48 5.58
N GLY A 226 -30.76 -6.21 5.87
CA GLY A 226 -30.08 -5.31 4.94
C GLY A 226 -28.77 -5.89 4.43
N LYS A 227 -27.96 -6.47 5.33
CA LYS A 227 -26.70 -7.15 5.00
C LYS A 227 -26.91 -8.39 4.11
N PHE A 228 -27.91 -9.24 4.40
CA PHE A 228 -28.20 -10.42 3.58
C PHE A 228 -28.71 -10.06 2.17
N SER A 229 -29.68 -9.16 2.09
CA SER A 229 -30.22 -8.66 0.81
C SER A 229 -29.14 -7.94 -0.02
N PHE A 230 -28.26 -7.19 0.64
CA PHE A 230 -27.11 -6.56 0.01
C PHE A 230 -26.16 -7.59 -0.60
N VAL A 231 -25.78 -8.67 0.11
CA VAL A 231 -24.95 -9.75 -0.48
C VAL A 231 -25.64 -10.37 -1.70
N LEU A 232 -26.91 -10.73 -1.59
CA LEU A 232 -27.65 -11.43 -2.63
C LEU A 232 -27.73 -10.63 -3.94
N ILE A 233 -27.87 -9.30 -3.86
CA ILE A 233 -28.00 -8.42 -5.02
C ILE A 233 -26.63 -7.91 -5.51
N ILE A 234 -25.74 -7.55 -4.60
CA ILE A 234 -24.46 -6.91 -4.96
C ILE A 234 -23.40 -7.94 -5.36
N LEU A 235 -23.28 -9.08 -4.67
CA LEU A 235 -22.20 -10.04 -4.94
C LEU A 235 -22.18 -10.51 -6.42
N PRO A 236 -23.31 -10.88 -7.06
CA PRO A 236 -23.31 -11.30 -8.47
C PRO A 236 -22.74 -10.25 -9.43
N LEU A 237 -22.98 -8.97 -9.17
CA LEU A 237 -22.48 -7.87 -10.01
C LEU A 237 -20.94 -7.76 -9.96
N PHE A 238 -20.31 -8.17 -8.85
CA PHE A 238 -18.87 -8.15 -8.68
C PHE A 238 -18.15 -9.42 -9.18
N ILE A 239 -18.86 -10.53 -9.45
CA ILE A 239 -18.22 -11.80 -9.86
C ILE A 239 -17.38 -11.61 -11.12
N LEU A 240 -17.93 -11.02 -12.18
CA LEU A 240 -17.23 -10.84 -13.46
C LEU A 240 -15.94 -9.99 -13.33
N PRO A 241 -15.96 -8.76 -12.78
CA PRO A 241 -14.73 -8.00 -12.61
C PRO A 241 -13.75 -8.66 -11.63
N LEU A 242 -14.24 -9.35 -10.59
CA LEU A 242 -13.36 -10.07 -9.66
C LEU A 242 -12.62 -11.22 -10.36
N ILE A 243 -13.29 -11.99 -11.21
CA ILE A 243 -12.66 -13.03 -12.04
C ILE A 243 -11.60 -12.41 -12.96
N MET A 244 -11.90 -11.29 -13.62
CA MET A 244 -10.93 -10.60 -14.49
C MET A 244 -9.70 -10.09 -13.72
N ILE A 245 -9.88 -9.57 -12.50
CA ILE A 245 -8.79 -9.15 -11.62
C ILE A 245 -7.94 -10.36 -11.20
N VAL A 246 -8.57 -11.43 -10.70
CA VAL A 246 -7.89 -12.66 -10.27
C VAL A 246 -7.12 -13.29 -11.43
N LEU A 247 -7.73 -13.40 -12.61
CA LEU A 247 -7.08 -13.93 -13.81
C LEU A 247 -5.86 -13.08 -14.18
N SER A 248 -5.98 -11.75 -14.15
CA SER A 248 -4.85 -10.83 -14.43
C SER A 248 -3.68 -11.09 -13.48
N HIS A 249 -3.94 -11.26 -12.18
CA HIS A 249 -2.91 -11.59 -11.20
C HIS A 249 -2.29 -12.98 -11.42
N VAL A 250 -3.09 -14.00 -11.77
CA VAL A 250 -2.61 -15.36 -12.06
C VAL A 250 -1.68 -15.38 -13.28
N VAL A 251 -2.02 -14.66 -14.35
CA VAL A 251 -1.18 -14.55 -15.56
C VAL A 251 -0.11 -13.44 -15.46
N LYS A 252 0.01 -12.80 -14.29
CA LYS A 252 0.99 -11.73 -13.96
C LYS A 252 0.93 -10.49 -14.88
N VAL A 253 -0.22 -10.20 -15.49
CA VAL A 253 -0.42 -8.95 -16.25
C VAL A 253 -1.09 -7.89 -15.37
N GLN A 254 -0.87 -6.62 -15.70
CA GLN A 254 -1.63 -5.52 -15.11
C GLN A 254 -3.12 -5.67 -15.47
N THR A 255 -4.01 -5.46 -14.50
CA THR A 255 -5.46 -5.55 -14.74
C THR A 255 -5.87 -4.55 -15.84
N PRO A 256 -6.64 -4.94 -16.87
CA PRO A 256 -7.07 -4.02 -17.92
C PRO A 256 -7.80 -2.78 -17.38
N TYR A 257 -7.49 -1.61 -17.93
CA TYR A 257 -8.01 -0.31 -17.46
C TYR A 257 -9.55 -0.25 -17.42
N PHE A 258 -10.23 -0.87 -18.39
CA PHE A 258 -11.70 -0.89 -18.40
C PHE A 258 -12.29 -1.69 -17.23
N VAL A 259 -11.58 -2.71 -16.73
CA VAL A 259 -12.04 -3.53 -15.59
C VAL A 259 -11.93 -2.74 -14.29
N THR A 260 -10.84 -1.99 -14.09
CA THR A 260 -10.69 -1.14 -12.90
C THR A 260 -11.70 0.02 -12.92
N ARG A 261 -11.91 0.64 -14.08
CA ARG A 261 -12.95 1.66 -14.31
C ARG A 261 -14.36 1.11 -14.04
N MET A 262 -14.69 -0.09 -14.52
CA MET A 262 -15.97 -0.77 -14.26
C MET A 262 -16.16 -1.08 -12.77
N PHE A 263 -15.15 -1.63 -12.10
CA PHE A 263 -15.18 -1.92 -10.66
C PHE A 263 -15.44 -0.65 -9.84
N LYS A 264 -14.78 0.46 -10.19
CA LYS A 264 -15.00 1.77 -9.55
C LYS A 264 -16.43 2.27 -9.72
N HIS A 265 -16.97 2.28 -10.94
CA HIS A 265 -18.32 2.75 -11.19
C HIS A 265 -19.37 1.87 -10.49
N LEU A 266 -19.16 0.56 -10.47
CA LEU A 266 -20.01 -0.37 -9.72
C LEU A 266 -19.94 -0.08 -8.21
N GLY A 267 -18.75 0.15 -7.64
CA GLY A 267 -18.61 0.57 -6.24
C GLY A 267 -19.32 1.89 -5.93
N SER A 268 -19.27 2.85 -6.85
CA SER A 268 -19.97 4.14 -6.71
C SER A 268 -21.50 3.97 -6.75
N LEU A 269 -22.00 3.12 -7.66
CA LEU A 269 -23.41 2.75 -7.73
C LEU A 269 -23.89 2.03 -6.46
N VAL A 270 -23.09 1.10 -5.93
CA VAL A 270 -23.37 0.40 -4.66
C VAL A 270 -23.52 1.38 -3.50
N TRP A 271 -22.60 2.35 -3.38
CA TRP A 271 -22.68 3.38 -2.35
C TRP A 271 -23.88 4.32 -2.56
N TRP A 272 -24.22 4.66 -3.80
CA TRP A 272 -25.43 5.42 -4.11
C TRP A 272 -26.72 4.66 -3.73
N VAL A 273 -26.83 3.37 -4.06
CA VAL A 273 -27.95 2.49 -3.68
C VAL A 273 -28.01 2.34 -2.16
N HIS A 274 -26.87 2.22 -1.49
CA HIS A 274 -26.79 2.21 -0.04
C HIS A 274 -27.38 3.49 0.56
N ASP A 275 -26.86 4.66 0.19
CA ASP A 275 -27.25 5.92 0.82
C ASP A 275 -28.69 6.34 0.49
N ASN A 276 -29.18 6.02 -0.71
CA ASN A 276 -30.51 6.43 -1.15
C ASN A 276 -31.64 5.44 -0.82
N ILE A 277 -31.34 4.15 -0.65
CA ILE A 277 -32.34 3.08 -0.50
C ILE A 277 -32.06 2.22 0.75
N TRP A 278 -30.92 1.53 0.80
CA TRP A 278 -30.64 0.52 1.82
C TRP A 278 -30.52 1.10 3.24
N SER A 279 -29.87 2.26 3.38
CA SER A 279 -29.72 2.97 4.65
C SER A 279 -31.07 3.36 5.26
N LYS A 280 -32.02 3.80 4.43
CA LYS A 280 -33.38 4.20 4.82
C LYS A 280 -34.23 3.01 5.21
N LEU A 281 -34.12 1.90 4.47
CA LEU A 281 -34.89 0.67 4.74
C LEU A 281 -34.34 -0.13 5.92
N PHE A 282 -33.03 -0.30 6.02
CA PHE A 282 -32.39 -1.27 6.93
C PHE A 282 -31.48 -0.63 7.99
N GLY A 283 -31.25 0.68 7.90
CA GLY A 283 -30.30 1.41 8.75
C GLY A 283 -28.93 1.50 8.09
N SER A 284 -28.15 2.49 8.54
CA SER A 284 -26.81 2.80 8.04
C SER A 284 -25.88 1.57 8.08
N GLY A 285 -25.39 1.20 6.90
CA GLY A 285 -24.30 0.23 6.69
C GLY A 285 -22.91 0.86 6.70
N LYS A 286 -22.79 2.19 6.87
CA LYS A 286 -21.51 2.91 7.01
C LYS A 286 -21.10 3.18 8.44
N ASN A 287 -22.07 3.37 9.35
CA ASN A 287 -21.80 3.84 10.70
C ASN A 287 -22.84 3.33 11.72
N ASN A 288 -22.57 3.63 12.99
CA ASN A 288 -23.39 3.22 14.12
C ASN A 288 -24.60 4.12 14.42
N ARG A 289 -24.80 5.20 13.67
CA ARG A 289 -25.94 6.11 13.88
C ARG A 289 -27.26 5.35 13.68
N SER A 290 -28.30 5.76 14.42
CA SER A 290 -29.67 5.30 14.19
C SER A 290 -30.16 5.76 12.81
N LYS A 291 -31.35 5.28 12.43
CA LYS A 291 -32.16 6.01 11.44
C LYS A 291 -32.56 7.37 11.99
#